data_AF-A0A2N6ALZ6-F1
#
_entry.id   AF-A0A2N6ALZ6-F1
#
_cell.length_a   1.000
_cell.length_b   1.000
_cell.length_c   1.000
_cell.angle_alpha   90.00
_cell.angle_beta   90.00
_cell.angle_gamma   90.00
#
_symmetry.space_group_name_H-M   'P 1'
#
loop_
_entity.id
_entity.type
_entity.pdbx_description
1 polymer ?
#
loop_
_entity_poly.entity_id
_entity_poly.type
_entity_poly.pdbx_seq_one_letter_code
_entity_poly.pdbx_strand_id
1 'polypeptide(L)'
;MMIMLTKKANSRIRIAVFALFIFGLAFSLIGPKEETIFETRINKQVVGYGDSRSGMMAMMDDVKDGLAAEYYVEELAPYYETAFTEIEKKGLSVTSYEDFRKNVLASQKFVTPGYKLSIDGKVYAKAINRSDLEFLLSNVKSRIKNDHESIDAVVFRESVEITEGNIFLRESILQSESDMLVEHLLTGREQIETYTVKPGDTLTEIASSHGLSLDEIADANPETDVDRIFAGQRLFLSKPAPVLHRK
;
A
#
# COMPACT_ATOMS: atom_id res chain seq x y z
N MET A 1 53.56 -79.06 -46.95
CA MET A 1 54.33 -77.83 -47.19
C MET A 1 53.51 -76.66 -46.68
N MET A 2 54.00 -76.05 -45.60
CA MET A 2 53.76 -74.70 -45.02
C MET A 2 52.95 -73.74 -45.92
N ILE A 3 51.96 -72.97 -45.44
CA ILE A 3 52.12 -71.75 -44.62
C ILE A 3 50.78 -71.35 -43.97
N MET A 4 50.79 -71.08 -42.66
CA MET A 4 49.82 -70.25 -41.94
C MET A 4 49.81 -68.82 -42.49
N LEU A 5 48.66 -68.22 -42.77
CA LEU A 5 48.50 -66.76 -42.67
C LEU A 5 47.10 -66.39 -42.16
N THR A 6 47.06 -66.05 -40.87
CA THR A 6 46.05 -65.25 -40.19
C THR A 6 45.80 -63.93 -40.91
N LYS A 7 44.54 -63.62 -41.26
CA LYS A 7 44.14 -62.26 -41.70
C LYS A 7 43.17 -61.65 -40.68
N LYS A 8 43.77 -60.94 -39.72
CA LYS A 8 43.12 -60.03 -38.78
C LYS A 8 42.56 -58.85 -39.60
N ALA A 9 41.29 -58.92 -39.98
CA ALA A 9 40.63 -57.86 -40.75
C ALA A 9 40.28 -56.67 -39.85
N ASN A 10 41.22 -55.72 -39.78
CA ASN A 10 41.07 -54.28 -39.59
C ASN A 10 39.81 -53.76 -38.89
N SER A 11 39.87 -53.72 -37.55
CA SER A 11 38.98 -52.92 -36.69
C SER A 11 39.12 -51.39 -36.89
N ARG A 12 40.01 -50.91 -37.77
CA ARG A 12 40.25 -49.48 -38.00
C ARG A 12 39.22 -48.80 -38.91
N ILE A 13 38.47 -49.55 -39.73
CA ILE A 13 37.47 -48.95 -40.65
C ILE A 13 36.09 -48.80 -39.98
N ARG A 14 35.76 -49.63 -38.98
CA ARG A 14 34.51 -49.48 -38.20
C ARG A 14 34.54 -48.32 -37.21
N ILE A 15 35.72 -47.89 -36.78
CA ILE A 15 35.88 -46.73 -35.87
C ILE A 15 35.67 -45.41 -36.62
N ALA A 16 36.00 -45.33 -37.91
CA ALA A 16 35.82 -44.10 -38.69
C ALA A 16 34.34 -43.75 -38.98
N VAL A 17 33.45 -44.75 -39.13
CA VAL A 17 32.02 -44.50 -39.38
C VAL A 17 31.26 -44.20 -38.08
N PHE A 18 31.70 -44.72 -36.94
CA PHE A 18 31.09 -44.43 -35.64
C PHE A 18 31.54 -43.06 -35.07
N ALA A 19 32.75 -42.60 -35.41
CA ALA A 19 33.25 -41.29 -34.99
C ALA A 19 32.53 -40.11 -35.67
N LEU A 20 32.01 -40.28 -36.90
CA LEU A 20 31.24 -39.22 -37.58
C LEU A 20 29.79 -39.10 -37.08
N PHE A 21 29.20 -40.17 -36.52
CA PHE A 21 27.84 -40.12 -35.96
C PHE A 21 27.80 -39.53 -34.55
N ILE A 22 28.85 -39.70 -33.75
CA ILE A 22 28.94 -39.10 -32.40
C ILE A 22 29.20 -37.59 -32.47
N PHE A 23 29.93 -37.10 -33.49
CA PHE A 23 30.11 -35.65 -33.66
C PHE A 23 28.86 -34.95 -34.22
N GLY A 24 28.05 -35.62 -35.05
CA GLY A 24 26.78 -35.09 -35.56
C GLY A 24 25.67 -35.02 -34.50
N LEU A 25 25.68 -35.91 -33.51
CA LEU A 25 24.72 -35.89 -32.39
C LEU A 25 25.16 -34.99 -31.23
N ALA A 26 26.46 -34.81 -31.00
CA ALA A 26 26.96 -33.87 -29.99
C ALA A 26 26.69 -32.40 -30.35
N PHE A 27 26.56 -32.07 -31.64
CA PHE A 27 26.23 -30.71 -32.09
C PHE A 27 24.73 -30.38 -31.98
N SER A 28 23.85 -31.36 -31.76
CA SER A 28 22.40 -31.13 -31.63
C SER A 28 21.97 -30.78 -30.20
N LEU A 29 22.87 -30.85 -29.21
CA LEU A 29 22.56 -30.53 -27.80
C LEU A 29 23.03 -29.13 -27.38
N ILE A 30 23.57 -28.34 -28.30
CA ILE A 30 23.94 -26.94 -28.08
C ILE A 30 23.13 -26.09 -29.06
N GLY A 31 21.81 -26.14 -28.94
CA GLY A 31 20.97 -25.05 -29.46
C GLY A 31 21.34 -23.76 -28.73
N PRO A 32 21.16 -22.57 -29.34
CA PRO A 32 21.42 -21.32 -28.64
C PRO A 32 20.59 -21.32 -27.34
N LYS A 33 21.24 -21.09 -26.19
CA LYS A 33 20.53 -20.89 -24.93
C LYS A 33 19.56 -19.72 -25.17
N GLU A 34 18.26 -19.99 -25.06
CA GLU A 34 17.27 -18.93 -25.22
C GLU A 34 17.59 -17.83 -24.21
N GLU A 35 17.60 -16.58 -24.68
CA GLU A 35 17.93 -15.45 -23.83
C GLU A 35 16.84 -15.32 -22.75
N THR A 36 17.24 -15.31 -21.48
CA THR A 36 16.32 -15.20 -20.34
C THR A 36 16.34 -13.80 -19.74
N ILE A 37 15.29 -13.45 -19.01
CA ILE A 37 15.15 -12.20 -18.25
C ILE A 37 14.43 -12.48 -16.93
N PHE A 38 14.69 -11.69 -15.90
CA PHE A 38 14.03 -11.82 -14.61
C PHE A 38 12.84 -10.87 -14.52
N GLU A 39 11.64 -11.44 -14.44
CA GLU A 39 10.40 -10.72 -14.18
C GLU A 39 10.21 -10.55 -12.67
N THR A 40 9.92 -9.31 -12.24
CA THR A 40 9.53 -9.01 -10.86
C THR A 40 8.04 -8.78 -10.78
N ARG A 41 7.38 -9.49 -9.87
CA ARG A 41 5.95 -9.34 -9.59
C ARG A 41 5.68 -8.96 -8.14
N ILE A 42 4.73 -8.07 -7.95
CA ILE A 42 4.19 -7.67 -6.64
C ILE A 42 2.67 -7.81 -6.73
N ASN A 43 2.07 -8.55 -5.80
CA ASN A 43 0.63 -8.84 -5.82
C ASN A 43 0.13 -9.30 -7.22
N LYS A 44 0.89 -10.22 -7.85
CA LYS A 44 0.66 -10.75 -9.22
C LYS A 44 0.84 -9.75 -10.38
N GLN A 45 0.98 -8.46 -10.11
CA GLN A 45 1.27 -7.43 -11.13
C GLN A 45 2.77 -7.40 -11.45
N VAL A 46 3.10 -7.33 -12.74
CA VAL A 46 4.48 -7.14 -13.19
C VAL A 46 4.90 -5.70 -12.93
N VAL A 47 6.02 -5.51 -12.23
CA VAL A 47 6.57 -4.19 -11.93
C VAL A 47 7.84 -3.87 -12.71
N GLY A 48 8.50 -4.89 -13.27
CA GLY A 48 9.56 -4.71 -14.24
C GLY A 48 10.36 -5.98 -14.53
N TYR A 49 11.31 -5.83 -15.42
CA TYR A 49 12.20 -6.88 -15.89
C TYR A 49 13.66 -6.46 -15.77
N GLY A 50 14.57 -7.39 -15.48
CA GLY A 50 16.00 -7.12 -15.48
C GLY A 50 16.87 -8.34 -15.74
N ASP A 51 18.16 -8.11 -15.89
CA ASP A 51 19.10 -9.11 -16.42
C ASP A 51 19.47 -10.20 -15.38
N SER A 52 19.21 -9.97 -14.10
CA SER A 52 19.51 -10.95 -13.04
C SER A 52 18.59 -10.79 -11.83
N ARG A 53 18.34 -11.89 -11.11
CA ARG A 53 17.64 -11.86 -9.81
C ARG A 53 18.31 -10.88 -8.83
N SER A 54 19.63 -10.95 -8.70
CA SER A 54 20.38 -10.08 -7.78
C SER A 54 20.25 -8.59 -8.14
N GLY A 55 20.25 -8.26 -9.43
CA GLY A 55 20.03 -6.88 -9.88
C GLY A 55 18.61 -6.38 -9.57
N MET A 56 17.59 -7.22 -9.76
CA MET A 56 16.22 -6.87 -9.39
C MET A 56 16.04 -6.71 -7.88
N MET A 57 16.68 -7.57 -7.08
CA MET A 57 16.69 -7.45 -5.62
C MET A 57 17.37 -6.15 -5.17
N ALA A 58 18.54 -5.82 -5.75
CA ALA A 58 19.24 -4.58 -5.46
C ALA A 58 18.40 -3.35 -5.81
N MET A 59 17.72 -3.32 -6.96
CA MET A 59 16.81 -2.21 -7.29
C MET A 59 15.64 -2.09 -6.33
N MET A 60 15.10 -3.22 -5.82
CA MET A 60 14.06 -3.19 -4.80
C MET A 60 14.58 -2.65 -3.46
N ASP A 61 15.80 -3.05 -3.08
CA ASP A 61 16.47 -2.53 -1.88
C ASP A 61 16.75 -1.03 -2.01
N ASP A 62 17.24 -0.55 -3.16
CA ASP A 62 17.45 0.88 -3.40
C ASP A 62 16.14 1.70 -3.29
N VAL A 63 15.02 1.16 -3.80
CA VAL A 63 13.70 1.81 -3.64
C VAL A 63 13.30 1.88 -2.17
N LYS A 64 13.51 0.80 -1.41
CA LYS A 64 13.21 0.72 0.02
C LYS A 64 14.09 1.67 0.83
N ASP A 65 15.38 1.71 0.55
CA ASP A 65 16.36 2.56 1.23
C ASP A 65 16.11 4.04 0.91
N GLY A 66 15.75 4.34 -0.34
CA GLY A 66 15.32 5.69 -0.74
C GLY A 66 14.08 6.15 0.02
N LEU A 67 13.07 5.29 0.18
CA LEU A 67 11.89 5.58 1.00
C LEU A 67 12.25 5.71 2.49
N ALA A 68 13.12 4.84 3.00
CA ALA A 68 13.54 4.88 4.38
C ALA A 68 14.24 6.21 4.71
N ALA A 69 15.10 6.69 3.82
CA ALA A 69 15.74 7.99 3.92
C ALA A 69 14.75 9.17 3.78
N GLU A 70 13.81 9.10 2.82
CA GLU A 70 12.81 10.14 2.58
C GLU A 70 11.90 10.36 3.80
N TYR A 71 11.53 9.28 4.49
CA TYR A 71 10.65 9.31 5.66
C TYR A 71 11.41 9.23 6.99
N TYR A 72 12.75 9.21 6.96
CA TYR A 72 13.61 9.11 8.14
C TYR A 72 13.29 7.91 9.06
N VAL A 73 13.07 6.73 8.48
CA VAL A 73 12.79 5.48 9.22
C VAL A 73 13.96 4.52 9.16
N GLU A 74 14.23 3.81 10.26
CA GLU A 74 15.29 2.81 10.34
C GLU A 74 14.88 1.45 9.74
N GLU A 75 13.61 1.08 9.89
CA GLU A 75 13.08 -0.20 9.44
C GLU A 75 11.89 0.00 8.49
N LEU A 76 11.96 -0.66 7.34
CA LEU A 76 10.90 -0.67 6.35
C LEU A 76 10.75 -2.06 5.75
N ALA A 77 9.53 -2.59 5.76
CA ALA A 77 9.23 -3.90 5.21
C ALA A 77 8.18 -3.82 4.09
N PRO A 78 8.33 -4.58 3.00
CA PRO A 78 7.30 -4.71 1.98
C PRO A 78 6.08 -5.44 2.56
N TYR A 79 4.88 -4.95 2.26
CA TYR A 79 3.63 -5.57 2.72
C TYR A 79 3.21 -6.74 1.84
N TYR A 80 3.35 -6.60 0.52
CA TYR A 80 3.05 -7.67 -0.43
C TYR A 80 4.30 -8.49 -0.73
N GLU A 81 4.09 -9.79 -0.93
CA GLU A 81 5.13 -10.70 -1.42
C GLU A 81 5.66 -10.22 -2.78
N THR A 82 6.98 -10.28 -2.93
CA THR A 82 7.68 -9.96 -4.17
C THR A 82 8.30 -11.23 -4.74
N ALA A 83 7.93 -11.56 -5.97
CA ALA A 83 8.44 -12.73 -6.68
C ALA A 83 9.41 -12.30 -7.78
N PHE A 84 10.54 -12.99 -7.89
CA PHE A 84 11.54 -12.83 -8.93
C PHE A 84 11.67 -14.13 -9.72
N THR A 85 11.18 -14.12 -10.95
CA THR A 85 11.04 -15.32 -11.79
C THR A 85 11.86 -15.17 -13.07
N GLU A 86 12.71 -16.15 -13.36
CA GLU A 86 13.40 -16.22 -14.65
C GLU A 86 12.43 -16.70 -15.72
N ILE A 87 12.32 -15.95 -16.82
CA ILE A 87 11.44 -16.25 -17.96
C ILE A 87 12.18 -16.09 -19.28
N GLU A 88 11.63 -16.65 -20.37
CA GLU A 88 12.11 -16.42 -21.73
C GLU A 88 11.92 -14.94 -22.12
N LYS A 89 12.97 -14.31 -22.65
CA LYS A 89 12.96 -12.86 -22.91
C LYS A 89 11.93 -12.45 -23.96
N LYS A 90 11.70 -13.22 -25.03
CA LYS A 90 10.66 -12.98 -26.06
C LYS A 90 10.47 -11.51 -26.50
N GLY A 91 11.56 -10.76 -26.68
CA GLY A 91 11.52 -9.35 -27.08
C GLY A 91 11.25 -8.34 -25.95
N LEU A 92 11.15 -8.80 -24.70
CA LEU A 92 11.13 -7.96 -23.51
C LEU A 92 12.48 -7.27 -23.32
N SER A 93 12.42 -6.03 -22.86
CA SER A 93 13.60 -5.23 -22.51
C SER A 93 13.68 -5.03 -21.00
N VAL A 94 14.90 -4.79 -20.52
CA VAL A 94 15.13 -4.34 -19.14
C VAL A 94 14.33 -3.08 -18.86
N THR A 95 13.69 -3.03 -17.70
CA THR A 95 12.95 -1.86 -17.24
C THR A 95 13.93 -0.85 -16.65
N SER A 96 13.76 0.43 -16.97
CA SER A 96 14.59 1.48 -16.38
C SER A 96 14.39 1.53 -14.86
N TYR A 97 15.40 1.99 -14.11
CA TYR A 97 15.27 2.14 -12.67
C TYR A 97 14.10 3.06 -12.28
N GLU A 98 13.93 4.18 -12.99
CA GLU A 98 12.85 5.13 -12.71
C GLU A 98 11.45 4.52 -12.93
N ASP A 99 11.27 3.78 -14.02
CA ASP A 99 9.99 3.09 -14.28
C ASP A 99 9.75 1.96 -13.28
N PHE A 100 10.80 1.20 -12.96
CA PHE A 100 10.73 0.14 -11.94
C PHE A 100 10.32 0.73 -10.59
N ARG A 101 11.01 1.77 -10.12
CA ARG A 101 10.70 2.49 -8.88
C ARG A 101 9.25 2.98 -8.91
N LYS A 102 8.83 3.66 -9.97
CA LYS A 102 7.44 4.15 -10.11
C LYS A 102 6.42 3.01 -10.00
N ASN A 103 6.66 1.89 -10.68
CA ASN A 103 5.77 0.73 -10.66
C ASN A 103 5.72 0.05 -9.30
N VAL A 104 6.86 -0.08 -8.61
CA VAL A 104 6.94 -0.58 -7.24
C VAL A 104 6.15 0.33 -6.31
N LEU A 105 6.37 1.64 -6.34
CA LEU A 105 5.65 2.61 -5.49
C LEU A 105 4.14 2.64 -5.74
N ALA A 106 3.69 2.23 -6.92
CA ALA A 106 2.27 2.10 -7.25
C ALA A 106 1.66 0.76 -6.79
N SER A 107 2.46 -0.30 -6.71
CA SER A 107 1.98 -1.68 -6.50
C SER A 107 2.32 -2.24 -5.12
N GLN A 108 3.29 -1.64 -4.43
CA GLN A 108 3.78 -2.07 -3.12
C GLN A 108 3.34 -1.09 -2.03
N LYS A 109 2.92 -1.64 -0.90
CA LYS A 109 2.79 -0.88 0.34
C LYS A 109 3.99 -1.20 1.22
N PHE A 110 4.44 -0.23 1.98
CA PHE A 110 5.52 -0.43 2.93
C PHE A 110 5.00 -0.21 4.34
N VAL A 111 5.41 -1.10 5.25
CA VAL A 111 5.09 -1.03 6.67
C VAL A 111 6.34 -0.75 7.47
N THR A 112 6.19 0.02 8.54
CA THR A 112 7.25 0.39 9.46
C THR A 112 6.71 0.38 10.90
N PRO A 113 7.55 0.14 11.92
CA PRO A 113 7.17 0.40 13.30
C PRO A 113 6.72 1.86 13.48
N GLY A 114 5.69 2.07 14.30
CA GLY A 114 5.19 3.40 14.60
C GLY A 114 4.15 3.37 15.70
N TYR A 115 3.30 4.40 15.72
CA TYR A 115 2.33 4.65 16.78
C TYR A 115 0.95 4.93 16.19
N LYS A 116 -0.08 4.58 16.96
CA LYS A 116 -1.49 4.80 16.61
C LYS A 116 -2.14 5.59 17.73
N LEU A 117 -2.78 6.69 17.38
CA LEU A 117 -3.66 7.43 18.27
C LEU A 117 -5.07 6.87 18.13
N SER A 118 -5.60 6.34 19.24
CA SER A 118 -6.96 5.83 19.33
C SER A 118 -7.76 6.67 20.31
N ILE A 119 -9.03 6.92 19.96
CA ILE A 119 -10.01 7.60 20.80
C ILE A 119 -11.21 6.67 20.91
N ASP A 120 -11.54 6.27 22.14
CA ASP A 120 -12.55 5.24 22.45
C ASP A 120 -12.36 3.96 21.62
N GLY A 121 -11.10 3.57 21.42
CA GLY A 121 -10.70 2.36 20.68
C GLY A 121 -10.69 2.50 19.15
N LYS A 122 -11.13 3.63 18.59
CA LYS A 122 -11.06 3.90 17.13
C LYS A 122 -9.78 4.65 16.79
N VAL A 123 -9.04 4.18 15.79
CA VAL A 123 -7.79 4.82 15.33
C VAL A 123 -8.10 6.07 14.50
N TYR A 124 -7.63 7.23 14.94
CA TYR A 124 -7.78 8.50 14.23
C TYR A 124 -6.49 8.99 13.57
N ALA A 125 -5.33 8.57 14.08
CA ALA A 125 -4.06 8.97 13.50
C ALA A 125 -3.00 7.88 13.67
N LYS A 126 -2.03 7.92 12.78
CA LYS A 126 -0.85 7.07 12.81
C LYS A 126 0.36 7.97 12.61
N ALA A 127 1.46 7.70 13.28
CA ALA A 127 2.70 8.43 13.07
C ALA A 127 3.90 7.50 13.25
N ILE A 128 4.98 7.78 12.55
CA ILE A 128 6.28 7.13 12.79
C ILE A 128 6.75 7.44 14.21
N ASN A 129 6.70 8.71 14.63
CA ASN A 129 7.17 9.12 15.95
C ASN A 129 6.02 9.39 16.91
N ARG A 130 6.16 8.90 18.14
CA ARG A 130 5.21 9.16 19.23
C ARG A 130 4.99 10.66 19.48
N SER A 131 6.07 11.44 19.39
CA SER A 131 6.07 12.89 19.61
C SER A 131 5.14 13.64 18.65
N ASP A 132 4.93 13.15 17.43
CA ASP A 132 4.05 13.79 16.45
C ASP A 132 2.58 13.70 16.89
N LEU A 133 2.18 12.54 17.43
CA LEU A 133 0.84 12.35 18.00
C LEU A 133 0.66 13.12 19.30
N GLU A 134 1.70 13.20 20.14
CA GLU A 134 1.67 14.01 21.36
C GLU A 134 1.55 15.52 21.05
N PHE A 135 2.28 15.99 20.05
CA PHE A 135 2.18 17.37 19.57
C PHE A 135 0.79 17.68 19.03
N LEU A 136 0.22 16.76 18.24
CA LEU A 136 -1.15 16.88 17.76
C LEU A 136 -2.16 17.00 18.91
N LEU A 137 -2.08 16.13 19.92
CA LEU A 137 -2.95 16.21 21.10
C LEU A 137 -2.74 17.50 21.89
N SER A 138 -1.50 17.98 21.99
CA SER A 138 -1.20 19.27 22.62
C SER A 138 -1.87 20.44 21.88
N ASN A 139 -1.88 20.41 20.55
CA ASN A 139 -2.55 21.40 19.72
C ASN A 139 -4.08 21.37 19.89
N VAL A 140 -4.67 20.17 19.97
CA VAL A 140 -6.10 20.02 20.30
C VAL A 140 -6.40 20.67 21.66
N LYS A 141 -5.65 20.30 22.70
CA LYS A 141 -5.83 20.84 24.07
C LYS A 141 -5.69 22.35 24.12
N SER A 142 -4.71 22.91 23.38
CA SER A 142 -4.46 24.35 23.33
C SER A 142 -5.63 25.12 22.70
N ARG A 143 -6.25 24.58 21.63
CA ARG A 143 -7.42 25.19 21.00
C ARG A 143 -8.68 25.13 21.88
N ILE A 144 -8.85 24.09 22.70
CA ILE A 144 -9.94 23.98 23.69
C ILE A 144 -9.79 24.97 24.85
N LYS A 145 -8.55 25.35 25.22
CA LYS A 145 -8.28 26.23 26.37
C LYS A 145 -8.68 27.70 26.14
N ASN A 146 -9.02 28.11 24.91
CA ASN A 146 -9.21 29.52 24.57
C ASN A 146 -10.50 30.20 25.06
N ASP A 147 -11.34 29.55 25.87
CA ASP A 147 -12.46 30.21 26.57
C ASP A 147 -12.15 30.38 28.07
N HIS A 148 -11.63 31.56 28.40
CA HIS A 148 -11.83 32.32 29.64
C HIS A 148 -11.39 31.83 31.03
N GLU A 149 -10.78 30.66 31.24
CA GLU A 149 -10.32 30.28 32.59
C GLU A 149 -8.93 29.63 32.67
N SER A 150 -8.23 29.94 33.77
CA SER A 150 -6.98 29.30 34.19
C SER A 150 -7.26 27.85 34.61
N ILE A 151 -7.26 26.95 33.62
CA ILE A 151 -7.46 25.51 33.81
C ILE A 151 -6.12 24.82 34.06
N ASP A 152 -6.02 24.05 35.16
CA ASP A 152 -4.83 23.33 35.62
C ASP A 152 -4.44 22.14 34.71
N ALA A 153 -5.39 21.50 34.03
CA ALA A 153 -5.13 20.52 32.98
C ALA A 153 -6.37 20.27 32.11
N VAL A 154 -6.23 20.33 30.77
CA VAL A 154 -7.30 19.87 29.86
C VAL A 154 -7.24 18.35 29.77
N VAL A 155 -8.27 17.70 30.32
CA VAL A 155 -8.54 16.27 30.18
C VAL A 155 -9.68 16.03 29.20
N PHE A 156 -9.54 15.00 28.37
CA PHE A 156 -10.59 14.56 27.46
C PHE A 156 -11.60 13.68 28.21
N ARG A 157 -12.86 13.75 27.79
CA ARG A 157 -13.90 12.84 28.28
C ARG A 157 -13.68 11.43 27.74
N GLU A 158 -13.24 11.33 26.49
CA GLU A 158 -12.97 10.10 25.75
C GLU A 158 -11.67 9.44 26.22
N SER A 159 -11.56 8.12 26.05
CA SER A 159 -10.32 7.39 26.28
C SER A 159 -9.34 7.64 25.14
N VAL A 160 -8.27 8.39 25.42
CA VAL A 160 -7.24 8.74 24.42
C VAL A 160 -5.97 7.94 24.69
N GLU A 161 -5.61 7.09 23.75
CA GLU A 161 -4.49 6.16 23.88
C GLU A 161 -3.52 6.27 22.69
N ILE A 162 -2.21 6.25 22.98
CA ILE A 162 -1.17 6.11 21.97
C ILE A 162 -0.49 4.76 22.16
N THR A 163 -0.62 3.87 21.18
CA THR A 163 -0.08 2.51 21.23
C THR A 163 0.94 2.29 20.13
N GLU A 164 1.98 1.50 20.41
CA GLU A 164 2.94 1.04 19.41
C GLU A 164 2.33 0.01 18.45
N GLY A 165 2.86 -0.05 17.23
CA GLY A 165 2.60 -1.11 16.28
C GLY A 165 2.97 -0.75 14.84
N ASN A 166 2.89 -1.73 13.94
CA ASN A 166 3.18 -1.50 12.54
C ASN A 166 2.11 -0.62 11.89
N ILE A 167 2.56 0.35 11.09
CA ILE A 167 1.74 1.26 10.29
C ILE A 167 2.19 1.22 8.83
N PHE A 168 1.31 1.59 7.90
CA PHE A 168 1.72 1.83 6.53
C PHE A 168 2.43 3.19 6.45
N LEU A 169 3.60 3.24 5.81
CA LEU A 169 4.46 4.42 5.77
C LEU A 169 3.72 5.69 5.32
N ARG A 170 2.91 5.55 4.26
CA ARG A 170 2.12 6.66 3.69
C ARG A 170 0.90 7.08 4.51
N GLU A 171 0.57 6.36 5.58
CA GLU A 171 -0.50 6.73 6.51
C GLU A 171 0.03 7.48 7.73
N SER A 172 1.35 7.62 7.87
CA SER A 172 1.94 8.48 8.91
C SER A 172 1.54 9.91 8.64
N ILE A 173 0.89 10.55 9.62
CA ILE A 173 0.53 11.96 9.54
C ILE A 173 1.80 12.80 9.33
N LEU A 174 1.74 13.73 8.40
CA LEU A 174 2.76 14.76 8.26
C LEU A 174 2.38 15.99 9.08
N GLN A 175 3.35 16.79 9.51
CA GLN A 175 3.08 18.01 10.27
C GLN A 175 2.07 18.94 9.56
N SER A 176 2.14 19.04 8.23
CA SER A 176 1.19 19.81 7.41
C SER A 176 -0.24 19.27 7.40
N GLU A 177 -0.43 17.98 7.66
CA GLU A 177 -1.75 17.34 7.71
C GLU A 177 -2.36 17.39 9.12
N SER A 178 -1.53 17.67 10.13
CA SER A 178 -1.94 17.70 11.53
C SER A 178 -3.01 18.76 11.82
N ASP A 179 -2.99 19.92 11.18
CA ASP A 179 -3.99 20.98 11.40
C ASP A 179 -5.40 20.54 10.97
N MET A 180 -5.54 19.90 9.81
CA MET A 180 -6.84 19.37 9.36
C MET A 180 -7.36 18.30 10.30
N LEU A 181 -6.46 17.44 10.82
CA LEU A 181 -6.83 16.43 11.79
C LEU A 181 -7.19 17.04 13.14
N VAL A 182 -6.50 18.08 13.60
CA VAL A 182 -6.88 18.81 14.81
C VAL A 182 -8.28 19.41 14.66
N GLU A 183 -8.56 20.07 13.54
CA GLU A 183 -9.92 20.55 13.24
C GLU A 183 -10.94 19.43 13.21
N HIS A 184 -10.61 18.28 12.60
CA HIS A 184 -11.48 17.11 12.60
C HIS A 184 -11.76 16.57 14.01
N LEU A 185 -10.74 16.49 14.87
CA LEU A 185 -10.90 16.03 16.25
C LEU A 185 -11.72 17.00 17.11
N LEU A 186 -11.62 18.30 16.84
CA LEU A 186 -12.35 19.35 17.56
C LEU A 186 -13.77 19.56 17.07
N THR A 187 -14.01 19.40 15.76
CA THR A 187 -15.30 19.71 15.14
C THR A 187 -16.09 18.47 14.76
N GLY A 188 -15.48 17.29 14.84
CA GLY A 188 -16.22 16.06 14.69
C GLY A 188 -16.62 15.72 13.27
N ARG A 189 -15.84 16.17 12.28
CA ARG A 189 -16.13 15.87 10.87
C ARG A 189 -15.80 14.41 10.56
N GLU A 190 -16.34 13.45 11.31
CA GLU A 190 -16.57 12.13 10.73
C GLU A 190 -17.25 12.34 9.39
N GLN A 191 -16.88 11.50 8.43
CA GLN A 191 -17.41 11.46 7.09
C GLN A 191 -18.89 11.83 7.14
N ILE A 192 -19.18 13.10 6.85
CA ILE A 192 -20.53 13.61 6.97
C ILE A 192 -21.31 12.70 6.03
N GLU A 193 -22.15 11.85 6.60
CA GLU A 193 -22.89 10.93 5.78
C GLU A 193 -23.87 11.81 5.04
N THR A 194 -23.67 11.95 3.72
CA THR A 194 -24.53 12.78 2.91
C THR A 194 -25.32 11.92 1.96
N TYR A 195 -26.61 12.17 1.90
CA TYR A 195 -27.50 11.50 0.99
C TYR A 195 -27.92 12.46 -0.12
N THR A 196 -27.78 12.03 -1.37
CA THR A 196 -28.35 12.76 -2.51
C THR A 196 -29.72 12.19 -2.80
N VAL A 197 -30.75 13.00 -2.57
CA VAL A 197 -32.16 12.67 -2.78
C VAL A 197 -32.39 12.19 -4.20
N LYS A 198 -32.98 11.01 -4.37
CA LYS A 198 -33.31 10.42 -5.68
C LYS A 198 -34.77 10.73 -6.04
N PRO A 199 -35.13 10.65 -7.34
CA PRO A 199 -36.52 10.81 -7.75
C PRO A 199 -37.44 9.82 -7.04
N GLY A 200 -38.41 10.33 -6.28
CA GLY A 200 -39.39 9.54 -5.55
C GLY A 200 -39.10 9.34 -4.07
N ASP A 201 -37.92 9.76 -3.57
CA ASP A 201 -37.60 9.65 -2.15
C ASP A 201 -38.45 10.60 -1.29
N THR A 202 -38.84 10.13 -0.10
CA THR A 202 -39.38 10.98 0.97
C THR A 202 -38.41 11.08 2.14
N LEU A 203 -38.47 12.18 2.91
CA LEU A 203 -37.59 12.36 4.08
C LEU A 203 -37.76 11.22 5.09
N THR A 204 -38.99 10.73 5.27
CA THR A 204 -39.32 9.60 6.16
C THR A 204 -38.66 8.30 5.74
N GLU A 205 -38.64 8.00 4.44
CA GLU A 205 -38.00 6.78 3.92
C GLU A 205 -36.49 6.85 4.04
N ILE A 206 -35.88 8.02 3.76
CA ILE A 206 -34.45 8.26 3.94
C ILE A 206 -34.08 8.11 5.42
N ALA A 207 -34.82 8.74 6.33
CA ALA A 207 -34.58 8.63 7.77
C ALA A 207 -34.66 7.17 8.23
N SER A 208 -35.72 6.47 7.83
CA SER A 208 -35.90 5.06 8.19
C SER A 208 -34.82 4.14 7.61
N SER A 209 -34.32 4.40 6.39
CA SER A 209 -33.29 3.55 5.77
C SER A 209 -31.91 3.73 6.39
N HIS A 210 -31.67 4.88 7.03
CA HIS A 210 -30.43 5.22 7.73
C HIS A 210 -30.54 5.10 9.25
N GLY A 211 -31.68 4.66 9.78
CA GLY A 211 -31.90 4.48 11.22
C GLY A 211 -31.96 5.79 12.01
N LEU A 212 -32.39 6.87 11.36
CA LEU A 212 -32.48 8.23 11.92
C LEU A 212 -33.95 8.64 12.11
N SER A 213 -34.17 9.58 13.02
CA SER A 213 -35.41 10.34 13.14
C SER A 213 -35.44 11.53 12.17
N LEU A 214 -36.63 12.03 11.89
CA LEU A 214 -36.81 13.26 11.09
C LEU A 214 -36.12 14.45 11.76
N ASP A 215 -36.21 14.54 13.09
CA ASP A 215 -35.61 15.60 13.87
C ASP A 215 -34.08 15.57 13.77
N GLU A 216 -33.45 14.39 13.79
CA GLU A 216 -31.99 14.25 13.61
C GLU A 216 -31.52 14.74 12.23
N ILE A 217 -32.29 14.48 11.17
CA ILE A 217 -31.99 15.01 9.83
C ILE A 217 -32.27 16.51 9.77
N ALA A 218 -33.37 17.01 10.33
CA ALA A 218 -33.68 18.43 10.39
C ALA A 218 -32.56 19.21 11.09
N ASP A 219 -32.14 18.68 12.23
CA ASP A 219 -31.05 19.19 13.04
C ASP A 219 -29.73 19.25 12.26
N ALA A 220 -29.41 18.22 11.49
CA ALA A 220 -28.19 18.16 10.68
C ALA A 220 -28.22 19.12 9.48
N ASN A 221 -29.38 19.63 9.09
CA ASN A 221 -29.58 20.52 7.95
C ASN A 221 -30.29 21.84 8.33
N PRO A 222 -29.75 22.66 9.25
CA PRO A 222 -30.46 23.81 9.81
C PRO A 222 -30.79 24.90 8.78
N GLU A 223 -30.07 24.93 7.65
CA GLU A 223 -30.27 25.86 6.53
C GLU A 223 -31.16 25.28 5.42
N THR A 224 -31.70 24.08 5.61
CA THR A 224 -32.54 23.38 4.63
C THR A 224 -33.96 23.26 5.13
N ASP A 225 -34.93 23.60 4.28
CA ASP A 225 -36.32 23.25 4.50
C ASP A 225 -36.50 21.74 4.25
N VAL A 226 -36.29 20.93 5.30
CA VAL A 226 -36.35 19.46 5.20
C VAL A 226 -37.77 18.95 4.95
N ASP A 227 -38.81 19.76 5.20
CA ASP A 227 -40.19 19.43 4.83
C ASP A 227 -40.42 19.47 3.31
N ARG A 228 -39.45 20.02 2.55
CA ARG A 228 -39.49 20.16 1.09
C ARG A 228 -38.17 19.74 0.46
N ILE A 229 -37.96 18.44 0.34
CA ILE A 229 -36.81 17.87 -0.35
C ILE A 229 -37.09 17.64 -1.85
N PHE A 230 -36.05 17.76 -2.68
CA PHE A 230 -36.14 17.56 -4.13
C PHE A 230 -35.04 16.63 -4.65
N ALA A 231 -35.32 15.92 -5.74
CA ALA A 231 -34.32 15.06 -6.38
C ALA A 231 -33.05 15.84 -6.77
N GLY A 232 -31.89 15.30 -6.44
CA GLY A 232 -30.58 15.93 -6.61
C GLY A 232 -30.13 16.77 -5.41
N GLN A 233 -31.00 17.03 -4.44
CA GLN A 233 -30.64 17.74 -3.21
C GLN A 233 -29.74 16.88 -2.34
N ARG A 234 -28.71 17.50 -1.74
CA ARG A 234 -27.81 16.86 -0.80
C ARG A 234 -28.26 17.14 0.63
N LEU A 235 -28.50 16.09 1.41
CA LEU A 235 -28.82 16.15 2.83
C LEU A 235 -27.65 15.65 3.67
N PHE A 236 -27.42 16.29 4.81
CA PHE A 236 -26.54 15.84 5.88
C PHE A 236 -27.32 14.86 6.76
N LEU A 237 -26.85 13.63 6.91
CA LEU A 237 -27.50 12.61 7.74
C LEU A 237 -26.94 12.58 9.18
N SER A 238 -25.88 13.33 9.45
CA SER A 238 -25.33 13.50 10.80
C SER A 238 -24.75 14.90 10.99
N LYS A 239 -24.86 15.43 12.22
CA LYS A 239 -24.11 16.62 12.63
C LYS A 239 -22.63 16.25 12.82
N PRO A 240 -21.69 17.14 12.48
CA PRO A 240 -20.33 17.04 12.99
C PRO A 240 -20.40 17.09 14.52
N ALA A 241 -20.02 16.00 15.19
CA ALA A 241 -19.99 15.90 16.65
C ALA A 241 -18.54 15.73 17.08
N PRO A 242 -17.94 16.70 17.82
CA PRO A 242 -16.53 16.68 18.18
C PRO A 242 -16.04 15.30 18.59
N VAL A 243 -14.89 14.86 18.08
CA VAL A 243 -14.34 13.56 18.48
C VAL A 243 -13.81 13.67 19.91
N LEU A 244 -13.24 14.81 20.27
CA LEU A 244 -12.68 15.08 21.60
C LEU A 244 -13.48 16.17 22.31
N HIS A 245 -14.06 15.82 23.44
CA HIS A 245 -14.74 16.75 24.33
C HIS A 245 -13.92 17.01 25.59
N ARG A 246 -14.01 18.23 26.09
CA ARG A 246 -13.51 18.56 27.42
C ARG A 246 -14.37 17.87 28.48
N LYS A 247 -13.73 17.28 29.50
CA LYS A 247 -14.42 16.78 30.70
C LYS A 247 -14.79 17.93 31.65
#